data_AF-A0A3M1CBX6-F1
#
_entry.id   AF-A0A3M1CBX6-F1
#
_cell.length_a   1.000
_cell.length_b   1.000
_cell.length_c   1.000
_cell.angle_alpha   90.00
_cell.angle_beta   90.00
_cell.angle_gamma   90.00
#
_symmetry.space_group_name_H-M   'P 1'
#
loop_
_entity.id
_entity.type
_entity.pdbx_description
1 polymer ?
#
loop_
_entity_poly.entity_id
_entity_poly.type
_entity_poly.pdbx_seq_one_letter_code
_entity_poly.pdbx_strand_id
1 'polypeptide(L)'
;PLLKAERVAMNFLCHLSGVATLTRCFVKAVEGTNCRILDTRKTLPGLRAAEKEAVLHGGGFNHRRNLSEAVLIKENHILLAGSLSKAVQRIKEQGLSPIRVEVKTLEEVKEAIHSDVHAILLDNMSLEEMEKAIKIIPSTITIEASGNMNLERVKKVARLGVHEISIGALTHSAPFADISFLFEKLME
;
A
#
# COMPACT_ATOMS: atom_id res chain seq x y z
N PRO A 1 21.37 -22.06 25.53
CA PRO A 1 20.85 -21.90 24.14
C PRO A 1 19.82 -20.77 24.02
N LEU A 2 18.80 -20.76 24.88
CA LEU A 2 17.73 -19.76 24.89
C LEU A 2 18.25 -18.31 24.99
N LEU A 3 19.06 -17.99 26.01
CA LEU A 3 19.66 -16.66 26.18
C LEU A 3 20.48 -16.19 24.97
N LYS A 4 21.11 -17.11 24.21
CA LYS A 4 21.90 -16.75 23.01
C LYS A 4 21.00 -16.36 21.84
N ALA A 5 19.81 -16.96 21.73
CA ALA A 5 18.86 -16.72 20.65
C ALA A 5 17.87 -15.59 20.98
N GLU A 6 17.67 -15.29 22.25
CA GLU A 6 16.64 -14.38 22.77
C GLU A 6 16.59 -13.06 22.01
N ARG A 7 17.69 -12.30 21.97
CA ARG A 7 17.66 -10.95 21.37
C ARG A 7 17.33 -10.98 19.88
N VAL A 8 17.83 -11.97 19.16
CA VAL A 8 17.52 -12.12 17.73
C VAL A 8 16.04 -12.44 17.54
N ALA A 9 15.52 -13.43 18.29
CA ALA A 9 14.11 -13.80 18.23
C ALA A 9 13.19 -12.62 18.59
N MET A 10 13.50 -11.89 19.66
CA MET A 10 12.73 -10.73 20.11
C MET A 10 12.75 -9.59 19.09
N ASN A 11 13.88 -9.31 18.45
CA ASN A 11 13.96 -8.26 17.42
C ASN A 11 12.99 -8.53 16.25
N PHE A 12 12.93 -9.77 15.77
CA PHE A 12 11.97 -10.16 14.72
C PHE A 12 10.53 -10.10 15.23
N LEU A 13 10.26 -10.69 16.40
CA LEU A 13 8.91 -10.75 16.95
C LEU A 13 8.34 -9.35 17.16
N CYS A 14 9.08 -8.47 17.82
CA CYS A 14 8.64 -7.11 18.14
C CYS A 14 8.50 -6.24 16.89
N HIS A 15 9.42 -6.33 15.93
CA HIS A 15 9.32 -5.59 14.66
C HIS A 15 8.07 -5.99 13.88
N LEU A 16 7.91 -7.29 13.63
CA LEU A 16 6.79 -7.81 12.83
C LEU A 16 5.45 -7.64 13.56
N SER A 17 5.42 -7.76 14.89
CA SER A 17 4.23 -7.46 15.70
C SER A 17 3.86 -5.98 15.62
N GLY A 18 4.85 -5.09 15.57
CA GLY A 18 4.66 -3.66 15.35
C GLY A 18 3.96 -3.35 14.01
N VAL A 19 4.46 -3.94 12.92
CA VAL A 19 3.86 -3.83 11.58
C VAL A 19 2.42 -4.35 11.56
N ALA A 20 2.18 -5.53 12.11
CA ALA A 20 0.84 -6.13 12.18
C ALA A 20 -0.13 -5.27 13.02
N THR A 21 0.34 -4.76 14.15
CA THR A 21 -0.46 -3.91 15.05
C THR A 21 -0.82 -2.58 14.39
N LEU A 22 0.15 -1.89 13.79
CA LEU A 22 -0.11 -0.64 13.06
C LEU A 22 -1.09 -0.88 11.91
N THR A 23 -0.89 -1.95 11.14
CA THR A 23 -1.81 -2.33 10.06
C THR A 23 -3.23 -2.52 10.59
N ARG A 24 -3.40 -3.23 11.72
CA ARG A 24 -4.72 -3.44 12.32
C ARG A 24 -5.39 -2.12 12.71
N CYS A 25 -4.64 -1.11 13.17
CA CYS A 25 -5.17 0.22 13.44
C CYS A 25 -5.74 0.88 12.18
N PHE A 26 -5.04 0.80 11.05
CA PHE A 26 -5.53 1.34 9.77
C PHE A 26 -6.74 0.57 9.22
N VAL A 27 -6.72 -0.77 9.32
CA VAL A 27 -7.87 -1.61 8.93
C VAL A 27 -9.10 -1.25 9.74
N LYS A 28 -8.96 -1.12 11.06
CA LYS A 28 -10.05 -0.67 11.94
C LYS A 28 -10.56 0.72 11.57
N ALA A 29 -9.68 1.64 11.18
CA ALA A 29 -10.07 3.01 10.83
C ALA A 29 -10.98 3.10 9.58
N VAL A 30 -10.97 2.07 8.73
CA VAL A 30 -11.80 1.98 7.51
C VAL A 30 -12.93 0.96 7.61
N GLU A 31 -13.17 0.37 8.79
CA GLU A 31 -14.31 -0.50 9.04
C GLU A 31 -15.64 0.18 8.67
N GLY A 32 -16.56 -0.59 8.09
CA GLY A 32 -17.83 -0.07 7.55
C GLY A 32 -17.70 0.50 6.13
N THR A 33 -16.53 0.44 5.51
CA THR A 33 -16.33 0.73 4.08
C THR A 33 -15.89 -0.53 3.34
N ASN A 34 -15.90 -0.50 1.99
CA ASN A 34 -15.36 -1.58 1.16
C ASN A 34 -13.85 -1.39 0.86
N CYS A 35 -13.19 -0.45 1.53
CA CYS A 35 -11.80 -0.09 1.26
C CYS A 35 -10.83 -1.11 1.86
N ARG A 36 -9.85 -1.56 1.07
CA ARG A 36 -8.74 -2.40 1.53
C ARG A 36 -7.51 -1.57 1.86
N ILE A 37 -6.83 -1.90 2.96
CA ILE A 37 -5.54 -1.30 3.31
C ILE A 37 -4.42 -2.13 2.70
N LEU A 38 -3.55 -1.48 1.93
CA LEU A 38 -2.42 -2.12 1.26
C LEU A 38 -1.07 -1.67 1.84
N ASP A 39 -0.10 -2.58 1.83
CA ASP A 39 1.31 -2.23 2.00
C ASP A 39 1.92 -1.55 0.74
N THR A 40 3.25 -1.38 0.76
CA THR A 40 4.01 -0.93 -0.42
C THR A 40 5.32 -1.72 -0.58
N ARG A 41 6.18 -1.27 -1.50
CA ARG A 41 7.58 -1.73 -1.61
C ARG A 41 8.57 -0.91 -0.77
N LYS A 42 8.10 0.09 -0.01
CA LYS A 42 8.88 0.87 0.95
C LYS A 42 9.07 0.05 2.23
N THR A 43 9.86 -1.02 2.12
CA THR A 43 10.09 -2.06 3.13
C THR A 43 11.54 -2.00 3.60
N LEU A 44 11.84 -2.49 4.81
CA LEU A 44 13.24 -2.62 5.22
C LEU A 44 13.99 -3.58 4.27
N PRO A 45 15.22 -3.23 3.83
CA PRO A 45 16.03 -4.10 2.99
C PRO A 45 16.21 -5.48 3.62
N GLY A 46 15.99 -6.55 2.85
CA GLY A 46 16.09 -7.93 3.32
C GLY A 46 14.86 -8.48 4.07
N LEU A 47 13.95 -7.61 4.53
CA LEU A 47 12.79 -8.03 5.37
C LEU A 47 11.44 -7.97 4.65
N ARG A 48 11.40 -7.61 3.36
CA ARG A 48 10.15 -7.44 2.61
C ARG A 48 9.17 -8.59 2.78
N ALA A 49 9.62 -9.84 2.63
CA ALA A 49 8.72 -10.99 2.73
C ALA A 49 8.07 -11.04 4.12
N ALA A 50 8.86 -10.92 5.18
CA ALA A 50 8.37 -10.95 6.55
C ALA A 50 7.44 -9.76 6.87
N GLU A 51 7.78 -8.55 6.43
CA GLU A 51 6.95 -7.36 6.64
C GLU A 51 5.60 -7.44 5.91
N LYS A 52 5.59 -8.00 4.69
CA LYS A 52 4.35 -8.26 3.94
C LYS A 52 3.48 -9.31 4.64
N GLU A 53 4.05 -10.39 5.16
CA GLU A 53 3.31 -11.35 5.98
C GLU A 53 2.75 -10.71 7.26
N ALA A 54 3.51 -9.82 7.91
CA ALA A 54 3.02 -9.08 9.07
C ALA A 54 1.84 -8.15 8.72
N VAL A 55 1.84 -7.52 7.54
CA VAL A 55 0.68 -6.75 7.05
C VAL A 55 -0.55 -7.64 6.88
N LEU A 56 -0.39 -8.84 6.30
CA LEU A 56 -1.49 -9.82 6.21
C LEU A 56 -2.02 -10.22 7.59
N HIS A 57 -1.13 -10.50 8.56
CA HIS A 57 -1.53 -10.81 9.94
C HIS A 57 -2.28 -9.66 10.63
N GLY A 58 -1.97 -8.41 10.27
CA GLY A 58 -2.71 -7.22 10.73
C GLY A 58 -4.09 -7.05 10.08
N GLY A 59 -4.44 -7.87 9.08
CA GLY A 59 -5.67 -7.79 8.30
C GLY A 59 -5.59 -6.86 7.08
N GLY A 60 -4.39 -6.39 6.74
CA GLY A 60 -4.15 -5.67 5.49
C GLY A 60 -3.95 -6.63 4.32
N PHE A 61 -3.64 -6.07 3.15
CA PHE A 61 -3.40 -6.81 1.93
C PHE A 61 -2.06 -6.41 1.31
N ASN A 62 -1.46 -7.34 0.57
CA ASN A 62 -0.23 -7.08 -0.13
C ASN A 62 -0.52 -6.37 -1.46
N HIS A 63 0.10 -5.21 -1.68
CA HIS A 63 0.33 -4.71 -3.03
C HIS A 63 1.44 -5.56 -3.70
N ARG A 64 1.77 -5.30 -4.98
CA ARG A 64 2.83 -6.01 -5.73
C ARG A 64 4.12 -6.17 -4.90
N ARG A 65 4.64 -7.40 -4.83
CA ARG A 65 5.85 -7.77 -4.08
C ARG A 65 7.13 -7.32 -4.77
N ASN A 66 7.14 -7.32 -6.10
CA ASN A 66 8.30 -6.97 -6.92
C ASN A 66 7.86 -6.22 -8.20
N LEU A 67 8.81 -5.94 -9.09
CA LEU A 67 8.56 -5.21 -10.34
C LEU A 67 7.93 -6.07 -11.44
N SER A 68 7.97 -7.39 -11.30
CA SER A 68 7.47 -8.35 -12.29
C SER A 68 5.99 -8.69 -12.11
N GLU A 69 5.44 -8.52 -10.89
CA GLU A 69 4.04 -8.86 -10.60
C GLU A 69 3.00 -7.90 -11.19
N ALA A 70 3.35 -6.63 -11.35
CA ALA A 70 2.47 -5.62 -11.95
C ALA A 70 3.29 -4.40 -12.38
N VAL A 71 2.88 -3.77 -13.48
CA VAL A 71 3.44 -2.50 -13.92
C VAL A 71 2.75 -1.37 -13.15
N LEU A 72 3.53 -0.43 -12.62
CA LEU A 72 3.02 0.82 -12.04
C LEU A 72 3.73 1.96 -12.75
N ILE A 73 3.03 2.55 -13.70
CA ILE A 73 3.45 3.74 -14.42
C ILE A 73 3.38 4.92 -13.44
N LYS A 74 4.41 5.77 -13.48
CA LYS A 74 4.62 6.94 -12.61
C LYS A 74 5.08 8.12 -13.47
N GLU A 75 5.16 9.30 -12.89
CA GLU A 75 5.61 10.55 -13.54
C GLU A 75 6.84 10.39 -14.45
N ASN A 76 7.89 9.68 -14.01
CA ASN A 76 9.10 9.50 -14.83
C ASN A 76 8.85 8.66 -16.08
N HIS A 77 7.97 7.67 -16.01
CA HIS A 77 7.60 6.85 -17.16
C HIS A 77 6.77 7.67 -18.15
N ILE A 78 5.85 8.49 -17.63
CA ILE A 78 4.99 9.39 -18.42
C ILE A 78 5.87 10.43 -19.13
N LEU A 79 6.79 11.06 -18.42
CA LEU A 79 7.75 12.02 -18.95
C LEU A 79 8.59 11.43 -20.10
N LEU A 80 9.16 10.24 -19.90
CA LEU A 80 9.98 9.56 -20.92
C LEU A 80 9.17 9.05 -22.12
N ALA A 81 7.88 8.75 -21.94
CA ALA A 81 6.98 8.38 -23.03
C ALA A 81 6.39 9.60 -23.77
N GLY A 82 6.41 10.77 -23.14
CA GLY A 82 5.86 12.03 -23.63
C GLY A 82 4.36 12.22 -23.34
N SER A 83 3.63 11.19 -22.91
CA SER A 83 2.27 11.28 -22.35
C SER A 83 1.90 9.99 -21.60
N LEU A 84 0.82 10.03 -20.82
CA LEU A 84 0.35 8.86 -20.06
C LEU A 84 -0.14 7.78 -21.01
N SER A 85 -0.95 8.15 -22.01
CA SER A 85 -1.48 7.24 -23.02
C SER A 85 -0.36 6.50 -23.76
N LYS A 86 0.71 7.23 -24.14
CA LYS A 86 1.90 6.65 -24.79
C LYS A 86 2.64 5.70 -23.87
N ALA A 87 2.77 6.04 -22.58
CA ALA A 87 3.39 5.14 -21.61
C ALA A 87 2.61 3.83 -21.47
N VAL A 88 1.29 3.91 -21.36
CA VAL A 88 0.41 2.72 -21.27
C VAL A 88 0.49 1.89 -22.54
N GLN A 89 0.40 2.52 -23.71
CA GLN A 89 0.49 1.83 -25.01
C GLN A 89 1.80 1.03 -25.14
N ARG A 90 2.95 1.63 -24.82
CA ARG A 90 4.25 0.94 -24.89
C ARG A 90 4.33 -0.28 -23.98
N ILE A 91 3.67 -0.24 -22.82
CA ILE A 91 3.61 -1.39 -21.89
C ILE A 91 2.70 -2.48 -22.45
N LYS A 92 1.56 -2.11 -23.03
CA LYS A 92 0.63 -3.06 -23.68
C LYS A 92 1.28 -3.77 -24.87
N GLU A 93 2.06 -3.05 -25.69
CA GLU A 93 2.80 -3.62 -26.82
C GLU A 93 3.84 -4.68 -26.38
N GLN A 94 4.32 -4.61 -25.14
CA GLN A 94 5.20 -5.63 -24.54
C GLN A 94 4.43 -6.82 -23.94
N GLY A 95 3.09 -6.81 -23.99
CA GLY A 95 2.24 -7.86 -23.41
C GLY A 95 2.24 -7.91 -21.88
N LEU A 96 2.66 -6.83 -21.21
CA LEU A 96 2.75 -6.78 -19.75
C LEU A 96 1.40 -6.39 -19.12
N SER A 97 1.01 -7.11 -18.08
CA SER A 97 -0.20 -6.85 -17.29
C SER A 97 -0.04 -7.37 -15.85
N PRO A 98 -0.83 -6.92 -14.87
CA PRO A 98 -1.76 -5.79 -14.93
C PRO A 98 -1.03 -4.44 -14.95
N ILE A 99 -1.69 -3.42 -15.52
CA ILE A 99 -1.15 -2.05 -15.63
C ILE A 99 -1.88 -1.14 -14.63
N ARG A 100 -1.11 -0.58 -13.69
CA ARG A 100 -1.53 0.49 -12.81
C ARG A 100 -0.88 1.80 -13.22
N VAL A 101 -1.54 2.92 -13.00
CA VAL A 101 -0.96 4.26 -13.25
C VAL A 101 -1.15 5.16 -12.04
N GLU A 102 -0.09 5.86 -11.66
CA GLU A 102 -0.07 6.90 -10.65
C GLU A 102 -0.36 8.25 -11.31
N VAL A 103 -1.36 8.96 -10.78
CA VAL A 103 -1.82 10.25 -11.28
C VAL A 103 -1.91 11.25 -10.13
N LYS A 104 -1.70 12.53 -10.44
CA LYS A 104 -1.67 13.65 -9.51
C LYS A 104 -2.74 14.70 -9.81
N THR A 105 -3.32 14.69 -11.02
CA THR A 105 -4.30 15.70 -11.46
C THR A 105 -5.55 15.06 -12.07
N LEU A 106 -6.66 15.82 -12.13
CA LEU A 106 -7.88 15.35 -12.78
C LEU A 106 -7.72 15.17 -14.29
N GLU A 107 -6.83 15.94 -14.91
CA GLU A 107 -6.47 15.82 -16.32
C GLU A 107 -5.78 14.47 -16.60
N GLU A 108 -4.84 14.07 -15.74
CA GLU A 108 -4.20 12.75 -15.84
C GLU A 108 -5.19 11.61 -15.57
N VAL A 109 -6.15 11.80 -14.64
CA VAL A 109 -7.24 10.83 -14.41
C VAL A 109 -8.05 10.64 -15.70
N LYS A 110 -8.45 11.72 -16.37
CA LYS A 110 -9.20 11.65 -17.65
C LYS A 110 -8.40 10.92 -18.72
N GLU A 111 -7.10 11.20 -18.84
CA GLU A 111 -6.22 10.50 -19.79
C GLU A 111 -6.11 9.01 -19.46
N ALA A 112 -5.96 8.65 -18.18
CA ALA A 112 -5.84 7.27 -17.72
C ALA A 112 -7.11 6.44 -17.99
N ILE A 113 -8.30 7.02 -17.81
CA ILE A 113 -9.59 6.35 -18.07
C ILE A 113 -9.68 5.88 -19.53
N HIS A 114 -9.12 6.64 -20.47
CA HIS A 114 -9.13 6.29 -21.89
C HIS A 114 -7.96 5.40 -22.33
N SER A 115 -7.07 5.02 -21.41
CA SER A 115 -5.83 4.29 -21.71
C SER A 115 -5.92 2.77 -21.44
N ASP A 116 -7.08 2.24 -21.05
CA ASP A 116 -7.28 0.81 -20.75
C ASP A 116 -6.34 0.26 -19.66
N VAL A 117 -6.30 0.98 -18.53
CA VAL A 117 -5.55 0.60 -17.33
C VAL A 117 -6.43 -0.21 -16.36
N HIS A 118 -5.80 -1.03 -15.53
CA HIS A 118 -6.51 -1.88 -14.56
C HIS A 118 -6.73 -1.16 -13.22
N ALA A 119 -5.85 -0.22 -12.87
CA ALA A 119 -6.00 0.61 -11.68
C ALA A 119 -5.43 2.02 -11.88
N ILE A 120 -6.06 2.99 -11.21
CA ILE A 120 -5.60 4.37 -11.09
C ILE A 120 -5.28 4.63 -9.62
N LEU A 121 -4.06 5.05 -9.35
CA LEU A 121 -3.59 5.45 -8.03
C LEU A 121 -3.58 6.99 -7.95
N LEU A 122 -4.46 7.53 -7.12
CA LEU A 122 -4.60 8.96 -6.83
C LEU A 122 -3.51 9.36 -5.81
N ASP A 123 -2.41 9.94 -6.28
CA ASP A 123 -1.25 10.27 -5.43
C ASP A 123 -1.38 11.66 -4.82
N ASN A 124 -1.50 11.69 -3.48
CA ASN A 124 -1.48 12.89 -2.66
C ASN A 124 -2.49 14.01 -3.07
N MET A 125 -3.56 13.64 -3.77
CA MET A 125 -4.66 14.55 -4.14
C MET A 125 -5.42 15.02 -2.88
N SER A 126 -6.09 16.17 -2.96
CA SER A 126 -7.02 16.63 -1.92
C SER A 126 -8.30 15.77 -1.90
N LEU A 127 -9.07 15.85 -0.81
CA LEU A 127 -10.35 15.11 -0.73
C LEU A 127 -11.34 15.57 -1.81
N GLU A 128 -11.37 16.87 -2.12
CA GLU A 128 -12.24 17.45 -3.15
C GLU A 128 -11.87 16.96 -4.55
N GLU A 129 -10.57 16.88 -4.85
CA GLU A 129 -10.08 16.36 -6.13
C GLU A 129 -10.34 14.85 -6.24
N MET A 130 -10.12 14.09 -5.17
CA MET A 130 -10.45 12.65 -5.14
C MET A 130 -11.95 12.43 -5.39
N GLU A 131 -12.83 13.22 -4.76
CA GLU A 131 -14.27 13.09 -4.96
C GLU A 131 -14.66 13.33 -6.42
N LYS A 132 -14.05 14.33 -7.08
CA LYS A 132 -14.24 14.59 -8.51
C LYS A 132 -13.70 13.44 -9.37
N ALA A 133 -12.53 12.90 -9.02
CA ALA A 133 -11.91 11.79 -9.75
C ALA A 133 -12.76 10.51 -9.67
N ILE A 134 -13.22 10.15 -8.47
CA ILE A 134 -14.01 8.93 -8.23
C ILE A 134 -15.33 8.97 -9.03
N LYS A 135 -15.95 10.14 -9.19
CA LYS A 135 -17.19 10.30 -9.97
C LYS A 135 -17.02 10.02 -11.46
N ILE A 136 -15.82 10.21 -12.02
CA ILE A 136 -15.57 10.05 -13.46
C ILE A 136 -14.88 8.73 -13.79
N ILE A 137 -14.21 8.08 -12.84
CA ILE A 137 -13.54 6.79 -13.06
C ILE A 137 -14.61 5.69 -13.21
N PRO A 138 -14.61 4.93 -14.32
CA PRO A 138 -15.52 3.80 -14.50
C PRO A 138 -15.32 2.73 -13.41
N SER A 139 -16.42 2.06 -13.02
CA SER A 139 -16.39 1.00 -12.01
C SER A 139 -15.54 -0.23 -12.39
N THR A 140 -15.13 -0.34 -13.65
CA THR A 140 -14.21 -1.37 -14.15
C THR A 140 -12.76 -1.12 -13.76
N ILE A 141 -12.39 0.11 -13.37
CA ILE A 141 -11.02 0.48 -12.99
C ILE A 141 -10.92 0.51 -11.47
N THR A 142 -9.91 -0.19 -10.91
CA THR A 142 -9.64 -0.12 -9.48
C THR A 142 -9.11 1.26 -9.10
N ILE A 143 -9.73 1.88 -8.11
CA ILE A 143 -9.31 3.18 -7.56
C ILE A 143 -8.50 2.94 -6.29
N GLU A 144 -7.22 3.27 -6.36
CA GLU A 144 -6.30 3.27 -5.23
C GLU A 144 -6.01 4.72 -4.82
N ALA A 145 -5.87 4.99 -3.52
CA ALA A 145 -5.34 6.27 -3.03
C ALA A 145 -4.01 6.07 -2.29
N SER A 146 -3.09 7.03 -2.43
CA SER A 146 -1.83 7.04 -1.69
C SER A 146 -1.41 8.45 -1.29
N GLY A 147 -0.34 8.53 -0.52
CA GLY A 147 0.26 9.80 -0.07
C GLY A 147 -0.20 10.23 1.33
N ASN A 148 0.79 10.38 2.22
CA ASN A 148 0.66 10.98 3.56
C ASN A 148 -0.53 10.46 4.40
N MET A 149 -0.81 9.16 4.34
CA MET A 149 -1.92 8.55 5.07
C MET A 149 -1.61 8.42 6.57
N ASN A 150 -2.42 9.11 7.37
CA ASN A 150 -2.54 8.90 8.81
C ASN A 150 -3.94 8.34 9.14
N LEU A 151 -4.20 7.99 10.40
CA LEU A 151 -5.48 7.38 10.82
C LEU A 151 -6.70 8.30 10.61
N GLU A 152 -6.53 9.62 10.62
CA GLU A 152 -7.62 10.54 10.36
C GLU A 152 -7.92 10.65 8.85
N ARG A 153 -6.87 10.80 8.04
CA ARG A 153 -6.96 10.93 6.58
C ARG A 153 -7.48 9.65 5.95
N VAL A 154 -6.99 8.48 6.38
CA VAL A 154 -7.41 7.18 5.82
C VAL A 154 -8.92 6.99 5.95
N LYS A 155 -9.51 7.40 7.07
CA LYS A 155 -10.96 7.31 7.33
C LYS A 155 -11.76 8.21 6.39
N LYS A 156 -11.29 9.44 6.16
CA LYS A 156 -11.94 10.38 5.22
C LYS A 156 -11.86 9.87 3.79
N VAL A 157 -10.68 9.41 3.36
CA VAL A 157 -10.43 8.89 2.02
C VAL A 157 -11.24 7.62 1.74
N ALA A 158 -11.26 6.66 2.67
CA ALA A 158 -12.04 5.43 2.51
C ALA A 158 -13.54 5.69 2.33
N ARG A 159 -14.09 6.70 3.01
CA ARG A 159 -15.50 7.11 2.90
C ARG A 159 -15.85 7.73 1.55
N LEU A 160 -14.87 8.21 0.78
CA LEU A 160 -15.10 8.67 -0.60
C LEU A 160 -15.41 7.51 -1.56
N GLY A 161 -15.15 6.26 -1.15
CA GLY A 161 -15.45 5.08 -1.95
C GLY A 161 -14.28 4.58 -2.80
N VAL A 162 -13.03 4.88 -2.42
CA VAL A 162 -11.86 4.22 -3.03
C VAL A 162 -11.84 2.73 -2.65
N HIS A 163 -11.32 1.90 -3.55
CA HIS A 163 -11.28 0.45 -3.35
C HIS A 163 -10.07 0.02 -2.50
N GLU A 164 -8.97 0.74 -2.62
CA GLU A 164 -7.67 0.43 -2.02
C GLU A 164 -7.01 1.71 -1.48
N ILE A 165 -6.31 1.63 -0.35
CA ILE A 165 -5.41 2.68 0.14
C ILE A 165 -4.06 2.07 0.45
N SER A 166 -3.00 2.50 -0.23
CA SER A 166 -1.64 2.03 0.02
C SER A 166 -0.87 2.93 0.98
N ILE A 167 -0.24 2.32 1.98
CA ILE A 167 0.37 3.05 3.11
C ILE A 167 1.79 2.55 3.33
N GLY A 168 2.77 3.38 2.97
CA GLY A 168 4.19 3.03 3.15
C GLY A 168 4.58 2.87 4.63
N ALA A 169 4.01 3.70 5.49
CA ALA A 169 4.38 3.75 6.90
C ALA A 169 4.14 2.43 7.65
N LEU A 170 3.28 1.55 7.12
CA LEU A 170 3.05 0.21 7.67
C LEU A 170 4.33 -0.62 7.75
N THR A 171 5.26 -0.44 6.80
CA THR A 171 6.48 -1.24 6.72
C THR A 171 7.73 -0.45 7.04
N HIS A 172 7.88 0.79 6.55
CA HIS A 172 9.11 1.57 6.81
C HIS A 172 9.11 2.35 8.14
N SER A 173 7.97 2.48 8.82
CA SER A 173 7.85 3.33 10.02
C SER A 173 6.92 2.77 11.08
N ALA A 174 6.66 1.46 11.06
CA ALA A 174 5.88 0.84 12.13
C ALA A 174 6.61 0.97 13.48
N PRO A 175 5.91 1.38 14.56
CA PRO A 175 6.46 1.34 15.90
C PRO A 175 6.83 -0.09 16.30
N PHE A 176 7.93 -0.25 17.02
CA PHE A 176 8.34 -1.53 17.60
C PHE A 176 7.35 -1.95 18.70
N ALA A 177 6.88 -3.20 18.70
CA ALA A 177 6.03 -3.69 19.77
C ALA A 177 6.87 -3.98 21.02
N ASP A 178 6.51 -3.38 22.15
CA ASP A 178 7.23 -3.57 23.41
C ASP A 178 6.83 -4.91 24.07
N ILE A 179 7.68 -5.92 23.87
CA ILE A 179 7.48 -7.29 24.37
C ILE A 179 8.79 -7.71 25.06
N SER A 180 8.67 -8.37 26.21
CA SER A 180 9.80 -8.87 27.00
C SER A 180 9.75 -10.39 27.13
N PHE A 181 10.92 -11.02 27.13
CA PHE A 181 11.10 -12.44 27.42
C PHE A 181 11.62 -12.60 28.85
N LEU A 182 10.84 -13.23 29.73
CA LEU A 182 11.17 -13.37 31.16
C LEU A 182 11.28 -14.85 31.52
N PHE A 183 12.30 -15.20 32.30
CA PHE A 183 12.41 -16.53 32.90
C PHE A 183 11.62 -16.58 34.20
N GLU A 184 10.78 -17.59 34.33
CA GLU A 184 10.17 -17.96 35.61
C GLU A 184 10.97 -19.08 36.25
N LYS A 185 11.17 -18.96 37.56
CA LYS A 185 11.80 -20.03 38.34
C LYS A 185 10.76 -21.14 38.54
N LEU A 186 11.08 -22.36 38.13
CA LEU A 186 10.26 -23.52 38.47
C LEU A 186 10.33 -23.73 39.99
N MET A 187 9.18 -23.90 40.64
CA MET A 187 9.15 -24.34 42.04
C MET A 187 9.69 -25.77 42.10
N GLU A 188 10.65 -26.00 43.00
CA GLU A 188 11.21 -27.33 43.31
C GLU A 188 10.19 -28.22 44.02
#